data_AF-A0AAX3MXG9-F1
#
_entry.id   AF-A0AAX3MXG9-F1
#
_cell.length_a   1.000
_cell.length_b   1.000
_cell.length_c   1.000
_cell.angle_alpha   90.00
_cell.angle_beta   90.00
_cell.angle_gamma   90.00
#
_symmetry.space_group_name_H-M   'P 1'
#
loop_
_entity.id
_entity.type
_entity.pdbx_description
1 polymer ?
#
loop_
_entity_poly.entity_id
_entity_poly.type
_entity_poly.pdbx_seq_one_letter_code
_entity_poly.pdbx_strand_id
1 'polypeptide(L)'
;MDIEIWKEFISQNWLVIVIALILLFVVINVLRTVLKWAIVVVIVAALIIYSGVSFDQIKTVVTDVGTSTMDTLRTEAAELMQKEAAKAEYVVNPDGTFTITSPNVEVNGKQGEDKVKVSVRGISLGEWSINDTVRLFMETAQNR
;
A
#
# COMPACT_ATOMS: atom_id res chain seq x y z
N MET A 1 -48.59 36.41 -0.90
CA MET A 1 -47.25 36.02 -0.47
C MET A 1 -46.61 37.28 0.07
N ASP A 2 -46.60 37.42 1.39
CA ASP A 2 -46.25 38.69 2.03
C ASP A 2 -44.73 38.88 1.98
N ILE A 3 -44.31 39.87 1.21
CA ILE A 3 -42.90 40.27 1.03
C ILE A 3 -42.26 40.65 2.38
N GLU A 4 -43.07 41.11 3.34
CA GLU A 4 -42.63 41.45 4.70
C GLU A 4 -42.08 40.23 5.47
N ILE A 5 -42.71 39.06 5.34
CA ILE A 5 -42.28 37.81 5.99
C ILE A 5 -40.91 37.36 5.44
N TRP A 6 -40.71 37.45 4.12
CA TRP A 6 -39.44 37.13 3.49
C TRP A 6 -38.31 38.06 3.94
N LYS A 7 -38.61 39.36 4.09
CA LYS A 7 -37.65 40.36 4.51
C LYS A 7 -37.17 40.14 5.95
N GLU A 8 -38.09 39.78 6.84
CA GLU A 8 -37.80 39.50 8.25
C GLU A 8 -37.00 38.19 8.41
N PHE A 9 -37.35 37.15 7.65
CA PHE A 9 -36.62 35.89 7.65
C PHE A 9 -35.18 36.01 7.14
N ILE A 10 -34.96 36.74 6.04
CA ILE A 10 -33.62 36.99 5.49
C ILE A 10 -32.79 37.82 6.47
N SER A 11 -33.37 38.84 7.10
CA SER A 11 -32.64 39.69 8.04
C SER A 11 -32.23 38.93 9.31
N GLN A 12 -33.10 38.07 9.85
CA GLN A 12 -32.83 37.33 11.08
C GLN A 12 -31.93 36.11 10.84
N ASN A 13 -32.03 35.44 9.69
CA ASN A 13 -31.38 34.15 9.42
C ASN A 13 -30.41 34.19 8.23
N TRP A 14 -29.84 35.35 7.90
CA TRP A 14 -28.96 35.51 6.73
C TRP A 14 -27.79 34.51 6.72
N LEU A 15 -27.23 34.16 7.89
CA LEU A 15 -26.16 33.16 8.01
C LEU A 15 -26.62 31.75 7.60
N VAL A 16 -27.84 31.35 7.96
CA VAL A 16 -28.40 30.04 7.58
C VAL A 16 -28.56 29.96 6.06
N ILE A 17 -29.00 31.07 5.44
CA ILE A 17 -29.13 31.18 3.98
C ILE A 17 -27.76 31.07 3.30
N VAL A 18 -26.73 31.75 3.83
CA VAL A 18 -25.36 31.66 3.30
C VAL A 18 -24.82 30.22 3.37
N ILE A 19 -25.00 29.53 4.50
CA ILE A 19 -24.57 28.13 4.66
C ILE A 19 -25.32 27.21 3.69
N ALA A 20 -26.64 27.40 3.54
CA ALA A 20 -27.45 26.63 2.60
C ALA A 20 -27.00 26.87 1.14
N LEU A 21 -26.65 28.10 0.77
CA LEU A 21 -26.10 28.42 -0.55
C LEU A 21 -24.73 27.76 -0.78
N ILE A 22 -23.85 27.73 0.23
CA ILE A 22 -22.57 27.03 0.14
C ILE A 22 -22.78 25.54 -0.10
N LEU A 23 -23.67 24.90 0.67
CA LEU A 23 -24.01 23.48 0.47
C LEU A 23 -24.57 23.22 -0.92
N LEU A 24 -25.47 24.09 -1.40
CA LEU A 24 -26.03 24.00 -2.75
C LEU A 24 -24.91 24.12 -3.82
N PHE A 25 -23.93 25.00 -3.61
CA PHE A 25 -22.79 25.13 -4.50
C PHE A 25 -21.91 23.87 -4.54
N VAL A 26 -21.68 23.23 -3.39
CA VAL A 26 -20.97 21.94 -3.30
C VAL A 26 -21.71 20.87 -4.11
N VAL A 27 -23.02 20.75 -3.94
CA VAL A 27 -23.83 19.77 -4.69
C VAL A 27 -23.75 20.02 -6.20
N ILE A 28 -23.84 21.27 -6.65
CA ILE A 28 -23.71 21.62 -8.08
C ILE A 28 -22.33 21.24 -8.63
N ASN A 29 -21.26 21.46 -7.85
CA ASN A 29 -19.91 21.08 -8.26
C ASN A 29 -19.70 19.57 -8.32
N VAL A 30 -20.30 18.83 -7.38
CA VAL A 30 -20.31 17.36 -7.41
C VAL A 30 -21.09 16.88 -8.63
N LEU A 31 -22.26 17.43 -8.92
CA LEU A 31 -23.06 17.08 -10.11
C LEU A 31 -22.27 17.32 -11.40
N ARG A 32 -21.62 18.48 -11.54
CA ARG A 32 -20.74 18.79 -12.69
C ARG A 32 -19.58 17.81 -12.81
N THR A 33 -19.02 17.37 -11.68
CA THR A 33 -17.97 16.36 -11.64
C THR A 33 -18.53 15.02 -12.12
N VAL A 34 -19.63 14.54 -11.54
CA VAL A 34 -20.25 13.26 -11.90
C VAL A 34 -20.66 13.23 -13.37
N LEU A 35 -21.17 14.34 -13.93
CA LEU A 35 -21.51 14.45 -15.36
C LEU A 35 -20.28 14.27 -16.27
N LYS A 36 -19.14 14.87 -15.94
CA LYS A 36 -17.90 14.69 -16.72
C LYS A 36 -17.36 13.27 -16.60
N TRP A 37 -17.39 12.72 -15.39
CA TRP A 37 -16.91 11.36 -15.12
C TRP A 37 -17.86 10.28 -15.63
N ALA A 38 -19.14 10.58 -15.88
CA ALA A 38 -20.10 9.63 -16.45
C ALA A 38 -19.66 9.10 -17.81
N ILE A 39 -19.13 9.95 -18.69
CA ILE A 39 -18.60 9.53 -19.99
C ILE A 39 -17.39 8.61 -19.80
N VAL A 40 -16.50 8.94 -18.86
CA VAL A 40 -15.33 8.12 -18.53
C VAL A 40 -15.78 6.75 -18.02
N VAL A 41 -16.77 6.69 -17.12
CA VAL A 41 -17.34 5.43 -16.61
C VAL A 41 -17.98 4.61 -17.73
N VAL A 42 -18.71 5.24 -18.64
CA VAL A 42 -19.30 4.56 -19.81
C VAL A 42 -18.21 3.98 -20.71
N ILE A 43 -17.14 4.73 -20.97
CA ILE A 43 -16.00 4.24 -21.76
C ILE A 43 -15.31 3.07 -21.04
N VAL A 44 -15.05 3.19 -19.74
CA VAL A 44 -14.44 2.11 -18.94
C VAL A 44 -15.33 0.86 -18.94
N ALA A 45 -16.64 1.00 -18.74
CA ALA A 45 -17.59 -0.10 -18.79
C ALA A 45 -17.64 -0.75 -20.19
N ALA A 46 -17.64 0.06 -21.25
CA ALA A 46 -17.60 -0.42 -22.62
C ALA A 46 -16.30 -1.17 -22.91
N LEU A 47 -15.15 -0.69 -22.43
CA LEU A 47 -13.87 -1.38 -22.56
C LEU A 47 -13.87 -2.71 -21.80
N ILE A 48 -14.41 -2.77 -20.58
CA ILE A 48 -14.49 -4.03 -19.81
C ILE A 48 -15.32 -5.08 -20.55
N ILE A 49 -16.47 -4.68 -21.10
CA ILE A 49 -17.35 -5.58 -21.85
C ILE A 49 -16.73 -5.98 -23.20
N TYR A 50 -16.14 -5.02 -23.92
CA TYR A 50 -15.61 -5.25 -25.27
C TYR A 50 -14.27 -6.01 -25.27
N SER A 51 -13.41 -5.74 -24.30
CA SER A 51 -12.07 -6.34 -24.24
C SER A 51 -12.06 -7.77 -23.70
N GLY A 52 -13.14 -8.25 -23.06
CA GLY A 52 -13.15 -9.53 -22.37
C GLY A 52 -12.17 -9.61 -21.19
N VAL A 53 -11.67 -8.46 -20.74
CA VAL A 53 -10.70 -8.37 -19.65
C VAL A 53 -11.42 -8.61 -18.33
N SER A 54 -11.15 -9.78 -17.74
CA SER A 54 -11.51 -10.07 -16.36
C SER A 54 -10.72 -9.15 -15.43
N PHE A 55 -11.35 -8.75 -14.31
CA PHE A 55 -10.66 -8.00 -13.24
C PHE A 55 -9.35 -8.68 -12.78
N ASP A 56 -9.23 -10.01 -12.97
CA ASP A 56 -8.00 -10.77 -12.72
C ASP A 56 -6.83 -10.34 -13.61
N GLN A 57 -7.03 -10.07 -14.90
CA GLN A 57 -5.94 -9.68 -15.81
C GLN A 57 -5.39 -8.28 -15.48
N ILE A 58 -6.26 -7.34 -15.06
CA ILE A 58 -5.83 -5.99 -14.63
C ILE A 58 -5.00 -6.08 -13.34
N LYS A 59 -5.38 -7.01 -12.45
CA LYS A 59 -4.63 -7.29 -11.22
C LYS A 59 -3.26 -7.88 -11.55
N THR A 60 -3.16 -8.80 -12.51
CA THR A 60 -1.88 -9.37 -12.94
C THR A 60 -0.94 -8.31 -13.52
N VAL A 61 -1.40 -7.41 -14.38
CA VAL A 61 -0.51 -6.38 -14.98
C VAL A 61 -0.01 -5.38 -13.93
N VAL A 62 -0.82 -5.00 -12.94
CA VAL A 62 -0.38 -4.13 -11.83
C VAL A 62 0.56 -4.88 -10.87
N THR A 63 0.40 -6.19 -10.72
CA THR A 63 1.26 -7.03 -9.89
C THR A 63 2.57 -7.36 -10.62
N ASP A 64 2.57 -7.48 -11.95
CA ASP A 64 3.71 -7.89 -12.79
C ASP A 64 4.81 -6.82 -12.89
N VAL A 65 4.43 -5.54 -12.89
CA VAL A 65 5.42 -4.44 -12.78
C VAL A 65 6.06 -4.41 -11.39
N GLY A 66 5.33 -4.87 -10.36
CA GLY A 66 5.86 -5.06 -9.01
C GLY A 66 6.74 -6.31 -8.88
N THR A 67 6.40 -7.43 -9.52
CA THR A 67 7.11 -8.70 -9.40
C THR A 67 8.46 -8.69 -10.12
N SER A 68 8.56 -8.11 -11.32
CA SER A 68 9.82 -8.08 -12.08
C SER A 68 10.93 -7.31 -11.34
N THR A 69 10.58 -6.20 -10.68
CA THR A 69 11.51 -5.48 -9.81
C THR A 69 11.77 -6.23 -8.51
N MET A 70 10.73 -6.86 -7.92
CA MET A 70 10.87 -7.63 -6.68
C MET A 70 11.75 -8.87 -6.84
N ASP A 71 11.71 -9.57 -7.98
CA ASP A 71 12.51 -10.77 -8.21
C ASP A 71 14.00 -10.44 -8.39
N THR A 72 14.31 -9.27 -8.98
CA THR A 72 15.68 -8.75 -9.02
C THR A 72 16.18 -8.43 -7.61
N LEU A 73 15.35 -7.75 -6.80
CA LEU A 73 15.68 -7.42 -5.41
C LEU A 73 15.80 -8.67 -4.52
N ARG A 74 14.98 -9.70 -4.75
CA ARG A 74 15.10 -11.01 -4.07
C ARG A 74 16.42 -11.69 -4.40
N THR A 75 16.86 -11.62 -5.65
CA THR A 75 18.14 -12.19 -6.08
C THR A 75 19.31 -11.43 -5.45
N GLU A 76 19.32 -10.09 -5.52
CA GLU A 76 20.34 -9.24 -4.86
C GLU A 76 20.35 -9.48 -3.34
N ALA A 77 19.18 -9.59 -2.71
CA ALA A 77 19.04 -9.90 -1.30
C ALA A 77 19.65 -11.25 -0.92
N ALA A 78 19.43 -12.31 -1.71
CA ALA A 78 20.03 -13.62 -1.49
C ALA A 78 21.57 -13.59 -1.63
N GLU A 79 22.10 -12.80 -2.57
CA GLU A 79 23.55 -12.58 -2.71
C GLU A 79 24.13 -11.78 -1.53
N LEU A 80 23.44 -10.72 -1.10
CA LEU A 80 23.84 -9.89 0.03
C LEU A 80 23.79 -10.67 1.34
N MET A 81 22.77 -11.50 1.56
CA MET A 81 22.71 -12.43 2.70
C MET A 81 23.95 -13.31 2.73
N GLN A 82 24.36 -13.92 1.62
CA GLN A 82 25.57 -14.75 1.58
C GLN A 82 26.85 -13.95 1.84
N LYS A 83 26.98 -12.77 1.20
CA LYS A 83 28.16 -11.92 1.32
C LYS A 83 28.31 -11.27 2.68
N GLU A 84 27.19 -10.95 3.33
CA GLU A 84 27.12 -10.21 4.59
C GLU A 84 26.75 -11.08 5.78
N ALA A 85 26.54 -12.39 5.60
CA ALA A 85 26.33 -13.35 6.70
C ALA A 85 27.41 -13.20 7.78
N ALA A 86 28.66 -13.03 7.35
CA ALA A 86 29.81 -12.82 8.24
C ALA A 86 29.83 -11.44 8.92
N LYS A 87 28.88 -10.55 8.68
CA LYS A 87 28.77 -9.23 9.32
C LYS A 87 27.39 -9.03 9.96
N ALA A 88 26.61 -10.10 10.01
CA ALA A 88 25.26 -10.07 10.56
C ALA A 88 25.33 -10.21 12.08
N GLU A 89 24.56 -9.38 12.77
CA GLU A 89 24.37 -9.43 14.22
C GLU A 89 23.01 -10.08 14.52
N TYR A 90 23.00 -11.08 15.42
CA TYR A 90 21.79 -11.78 15.84
C TYR A 90 21.33 -11.27 17.21
N VAL A 91 20.10 -10.76 17.28
CA VAL A 91 19.48 -10.25 18.51
C VAL A 91 18.20 -11.03 18.78
N VAL A 92 18.08 -11.58 19.99
CA VAL A 92 16.83 -12.19 20.49
C VAL A 92 16.09 -11.18 21.33
N ASN A 93 14.84 -10.94 20.99
CA ASN A 93 13.97 -10.06 21.74
C ASN A 93 13.29 -10.82 22.89
N PRO A 94 12.89 -10.13 23.97
CA PRO A 94 12.23 -10.76 25.12
C PRO A 94 10.87 -11.42 24.80
N ASP A 95 10.27 -11.10 23.66
CA ASP A 95 8.98 -11.61 23.19
C ASP A 95 9.09 -12.92 22.38
N GLY A 96 10.31 -13.46 22.24
CA GLY A 96 10.58 -14.67 21.45
C GLY A 96 10.74 -14.42 19.96
N THR A 97 10.77 -13.16 19.51
CA THR A 97 11.20 -12.79 18.17
C THR A 97 12.72 -12.66 18.11
N PHE A 98 13.27 -12.78 16.90
CA PHE A 98 14.68 -12.54 16.64
C PHE A 98 14.84 -11.61 15.45
N THR A 99 15.88 -10.80 15.51
CA THR A 99 16.27 -9.86 14.46
C THR A 99 17.71 -10.13 14.09
N ILE A 100 17.97 -10.23 12.79
CA ILE A 100 19.30 -10.37 12.22
C ILE A 100 19.56 -9.16 11.36
N THR A 101 20.58 -8.39 11.70
CA THR A 101 20.89 -7.15 11.01
C THR A 101 22.29 -7.22 10.41
N SER A 102 22.40 -7.01 9.11
CA SER A 102 23.64 -6.80 8.38
C SER A 102 23.65 -5.38 7.78
N PRO A 103 24.77 -4.90 7.21
CA PRO A 103 24.87 -3.57 6.62
C PRO A 103 23.78 -3.23 5.59
N ASN A 104 23.32 -4.20 4.80
CA ASN A 104 22.31 -3.98 3.77
C ASN A 104 21.06 -4.86 3.93
N VAL A 105 21.04 -5.85 4.83
CA VAL A 105 19.94 -6.80 4.98
C VAL A 105 19.46 -6.85 6.42
N GLU A 106 18.14 -6.86 6.60
CA GLU A 106 17.50 -7.08 7.88
C GLU A 106 16.52 -8.25 7.76
N VAL A 107 16.61 -9.19 8.69
CA VAL A 107 15.72 -10.35 8.76
C VAL A 107 15.07 -10.37 10.14
N ASN A 108 13.75 -10.38 10.17
CA ASN A 108 12.98 -10.50 11.40
C ASN A 108 12.18 -11.79 11.37
N GLY A 109 12.26 -12.59 12.43
CA GLY A 109 11.54 -13.84 12.53
C GLY A 109 11.08 -14.11 13.95
N LYS A 110 10.28 -15.16 14.10
CA LYS A 110 9.86 -15.67 15.40
C LYS A 110 10.39 -17.08 15.59
N GLN A 111 10.85 -17.40 16.80
CA GLN A 111 11.30 -18.75 17.08
C GLN A 111 10.16 -19.76 16.88
N GLY A 112 10.40 -20.79 16.08
CA GLY A 112 9.42 -21.84 15.76
C GLY A 112 8.55 -21.55 14.53
N GLU A 113 8.68 -20.40 13.88
CA GLU A 113 8.02 -20.14 12.59
C GLU A 113 8.89 -20.58 11.41
N ASP A 114 8.25 -20.98 10.31
CA ASP A 114 8.87 -21.41 9.05
C ASP A 114 9.13 -20.24 8.09
N LYS A 115 8.75 -19.02 8.49
CA LYS A 115 8.85 -17.81 7.69
C LYS A 115 9.53 -16.69 8.46
N VAL A 116 10.21 -15.84 7.70
CA VAL A 116 10.87 -14.63 8.20
C VAL A 116 10.58 -13.47 7.28
N LYS A 117 10.53 -12.26 7.83
CA LYS A 117 10.38 -11.03 7.07
C LYS A 117 11.76 -10.52 6.68
N VAL A 118 11.99 -10.33 5.38
CA VAL A 118 13.28 -9.88 4.83
C VAL A 118 13.15 -8.46 4.32
N SER A 119 14.09 -7.60 4.69
CA SER A 119 14.22 -6.24 4.18
C SER A 119 15.63 -5.99 3.66
N VAL A 120 15.76 -5.29 2.54
CA VAL A 120 17.06 -4.91 1.98
C VAL A 120 17.11 -3.40 1.78
N ARG A 121 18.12 -2.76 2.36
CA ARG A 121 18.31 -1.30 2.36
C ARG A 121 17.06 -0.53 2.79
N GLY A 122 16.31 -1.07 3.76
CA GLY A 122 15.06 -0.49 4.26
C GLY A 122 13.80 -0.80 3.43
N ILE A 123 13.92 -1.53 2.32
CA ILE A 123 12.78 -1.97 1.51
C ILE A 123 12.37 -3.37 1.95
N SER A 124 11.14 -3.52 2.44
CA SER A 124 10.57 -4.83 2.81
C SER A 124 10.28 -5.66 1.55
N LEU A 125 10.89 -6.84 1.47
CA LEU A 125 10.71 -7.81 0.38
C LEU A 125 9.63 -8.87 0.72
N GLY A 126 8.93 -8.68 1.84
CA GLY A 126 7.87 -9.55 2.33
C GLY A 126 8.36 -10.70 3.21
N GLU A 127 7.48 -11.70 3.38
CA GLU A 127 7.76 -12.93 4.14
C GLU A 127 8.36 -13.99 3.23
N TRP A 128 9.50 -14.53 3.62
CA TRP A 128 10.22 -15.58 2.93
C TRP A 128 10.23 -16.83 3.79
N SER A 129 10.01 -17.99 3.17
CA SER A 129 10.23 -19.26 3.85
C SER A 129 11.71 -19.42 4.20
N ILE A 130 11.99 -20.04 5.35
CA ILE A 130 13.35 -20.37 5.78
C ILE A 130 13.89 -21.47 4.85
N ASN A 131 14.46 -21.04 3.73
CA ASN A 131 15.18 -21.88 2.79
C ASN A 131 16.66 -22.01 3.23
N ASP A 132 17.44 -22.78 2.46
CA ASP A 132 18.83 -23.05 2.81
C ASP A 132 19.69 -21.78 2.93
N THR A 133 19.43 -20.76 2.10
CA THR A 133 20.13 -19.46 2.16
C THR A 133 19.82 -18.69 3.44
N VAL A 134 18.54 -18.58 3.81
CA VAL A 134 18.11 -17.91 5.05
C VAL A 134 18.62 -18.67 6.26
N ARG A 135 18.56 -20.01 6.24
CA ARG A 135 19.09 -20.84 7.32
C ARG A 135 20.60 -20.64 7.50
N LEU A 136 21.37 -20.67 6.42
CA LEU A 136 22.81 -20.43 6.47
C LEU A 136 23.14 -19.03 7.01
N PHE A 137 22.37 -18.01 6.63
CA PHE A 137 22.49 -16.65 7.15
C PHE A 137 22.23 -16.60 8.66
N MET A 138 21.16 -17.26 9.13
CA MET A 138 20.81 -17.38 10.55
C MET A 138 21.90 -18.09 11.36
N GLU A 139 22.34 -19.26 10.89
CA GLU A 139 23.37 -20.07 11.56
C GLU A 139 24.71 -19.34 11.65
N THR A 140 25.09 -18.62 10.58
CA THR A 140 26.32 -17.85 10.56
C THR A 140 26.27 -16.65 11.50
N ALA A 141 25.12 -15.96 11.56
CA ALA A 141 24.92 -14.84 12.48
C ALA A 141 24.86 -15.30 13.95
N GLN A 142 24.31 -16.50 14.22
CA GLN A 142 24.20 -17.06 15.56
C GLN A 142 25.55 -17.55 16.13
N ASN A 143 26.45 -18.04 15.27
CA ASN A 143 27.75 -18.59 15.67
C ASN A 143 28.86 -17.52 15.83
N ARG A 144 28.50 -16.24 16.00
CA ARG A 144 29.42 -15.12 16.26
C ARG A 144 29.17 -14.49 17.62
#